data_AF-A0A970VBT3-F1
#
_entry.id   AF-A0A970VBT3-F1
#
_cell.length_a   1.000
_cell.length_b   1.000
_cell.length_c   1.000
_cell.angle_alpha   90.00
_cell.angle_beta   90.00
_cell.angle_gamma   90.00
#
_symmetry.space_group_name_H-M   'P 1'
#
loop_
_entity.id
_entity.type
_entity.pdbx_description
1 polymer ?
#
loop_
_entity_poly.entity_id
_entity_poly.type
_entity_poly.pdbx_seq_one_letter_code
_entity_poly.pdbx_strand_id
1 'polypeptide(L)'
;MRKLKVAVCNLQSGIGTTRGYWEYLLTGHRYWFARNALRIEQAADFLRQDGIDIALLCEVEGGSRRSRRVDQVDLLAQRSGLRERLYFPTHIVGRRVNQGNGIVSRFPLRYRANHALPGHGEPRFLSEAEARLGASACGCSSPI
;
A
#
# COMPACT_ATOMS: atom_id res chain seq x y z
N MET A 1 27.55 4.13 7.15
CA MET A 1 26.22 4.75 6.88
C MET A 1 25.20 3.64 6.62
N ARG A 2 24.03 3.67 7.27
CA ARG A 2 22.95 2.69 7.01
C ARG A 2 22.31 3.00 5.65
N LYS A 3 22.19 2.00 4.78
CA LYS A 3 21.51 2.14 3.47
C LYS A 3 20.00 2.24 3.68
N LEU A 4 19.33 3.10 2.92
CA LEU A 4 17.87 3.17 2.87
C LEU A 4 17.35 2.04 1.96
N LYS A 5 16.43 1.21 2.47
CA LYS A 5 15.78 0.15 1.66
C LYS A 5 14.36 0.58 1.28
N VAL A 6 14.12 0.75 -0.02
CA VAL A 6 12.81 1.15 -0.57
C VAL A 6 12.23 0.01 -1.39
N ALA A 7 10.96 -0.31 -1.16
CA ALA A 7 10.19 -1.23 -1.98
C ALA A 7 9.17 -0.47 -2.84
N VAL A 8 9.00 -0.88 -4.09
CA VAL A 8 7.92 -0.40 -4.96
C VAL A 8 7.08 -1.60 -5.36
N CYS A 9 5.80 -1.60 -4.97
CA CYS A 9 4.94 -2.78 -5.08
C CYS A 9 3.60 -2.41 -5.70
N ASN A 10 3.24 -3.10 -6.79
CA ASN A 10 1.87 -3.16 -7.23
C ASN A 10 1.20 -4.34 -6.53
N LEU A 11 0.15 -4.08 -5.74
CA LEU A 11 -0.53 -5.11 -4.96
C LEU A 11 -1.78 -5.66 -5.65
N GLN A 12 -2.15 -5.11 -6.80
CA GLN A 12 -3.26 -5.56 -7.63
C GLN A 12 -4.54 -5.78 -6.80
N SER A 13 -4.81 -4.92 -5.81
CA SER A 13 -5.90 -5.04 -4.83
C SER A 13 -5.96 -6.38 -4.07
N GLY A 14 -4.85 -7.11 -3.98
CA GLY A 14 -4.81 -8.48 -3.46
C GLY A 14 -5.40 -9.51 -4.42
N ILE A 15 -5.35 -9.26 -5.73
CA ILE A 15 -5.93 -10.13 -6.75
C ILE A 15 -5.26 -11.49 -6.77
N GLY A 16 -3.93 -11.47 -6.80
CA GLY A 16 -3.09 -12.64 -6.87
C GLY A 16 -3.38 -13.44 -8.12
N THR A 17 -2.84 -13.01 -9.27
CA THR A 17 -2.87 -13.84 -10.49
C THR A 17 -1.92 -15.01 -10.36
N THR A 18 -2.43 -16.21 -10.59
CA THR A 18 -1.68 -17.45 -10.75
C THR A 18 -1.31 -17.60 -12.24
N ARG A 19 -0.21 -18.30 -12.52
CA ARG A 19 0.65 -18.19 -13.72
C ARG A 19 0.03 -18.55 -15.10
N GLY A 20 -1.29 -18.71 -15.25
CA GLY A 20 -1.92 -19.17 -16.50
C GLY A 20 -2.70 -18.09 -17.26
N TYR A 21 -2.41 -17.89 -18.55
CA TYR A 21 -3.14 -16.96 -19.44
C TYR A 21 -4.66 -17.26 -19.50
N TRP A 22 -5.03 -18.54 -19.35
CA TRP A 22 -6.43 -19.01 -19.27
C TRP A 22 -7.20 -18.52 -18.05
N GLU A 23 -6.50 -18.20 -16.94
CA GLU A 23 -7.17 -17.72 -15.74
C GLU A 23 -7.79 -16.35 -15.95
N TYR A 24 -7.23 -15.48 -16.81
CA TYR A 24 -7.83 -14.17 -17.09
C TYR A 24 -9.26 -14.27 -17.64
N LEU A 25 -9.51 -15.26 -18.52
CA LEU A 25 -10.85 -15.51 -19.08
C LEU A 25 -11.85 -15.99 -18.03
N LEU A 26 -11.39 -16.76 -17.04
CA LEU A 26 -12.24 -17.33 -15.99
C LEU A 26 -12.32 -16.44 -14.73
N THR A 27 -11.44 -15.44 -14.58
CA THR A 27 -11.22 -14.68 -13.33
C THR A 27 -12.00 -13.36 -13.25
N GLY A 28 -12.76 -12.98 -14.28
CA GLY A 28 -13.61 -11.77 -14.26
C GLY A 28 -14.49 -11.66 -13.01
N HIS A 29 -15.04 -12.78 -12.54
CA HIS A 29 -15.84 -12.85 -11.31
C HIS A 29 -15.05 -12.49 -10.04
N ARG A 30 -13.74 -12.76 -9.98
CA ARG A 30 -12.91 -12.44 -8.80
C ARG A 30 -12.69 -10.93 -8.65
N TYR A 31 -12.93 -10.13 -9.70
CA TYR A 31 -12.97 -8.66 -9.57
C TYR A 31 -14.23 -8.18 -8.83
N TRP A 32 -15.28 -9.01 -8.76
CA TRP A 32 -16.56 -8.69 -8.14
C TRP A 32 -16.73 -9.23 -6.72
N PHE A 33 -16.07 -10.33 -6.35
CA PHE A 33 -16.20 -10.92 -5.02
C PHE A 33 -15.28 -10.28 -3.97
N ALA A 34 -15.78 -10.25 -2.73
CA ALA A 34 -15.08 -9.66 -1.59
C ALA A 34 -13.88 -10.52 -1.16
N ARG A 35 -12.69 -9.92 -1.15
CA ARG A 35 -11.40 -10.64 -1.07
C ARG A 35 -10.92 -10.87 0.36
N ASN A 36 -10.16 -11.95 0.55
CA ASN A 36 -9.42 -12.20 1.79
C ASN A 36 -8.08 -11.44 1.74
N ALA A 37 -7.58 -11.03 2.91
CA ALA A 37 -6.39 -10.21 3.11
C ALA A 37 -5.05 -10.95 2.91
N LEU A 38 -5.07 -12.28 2.71
CA LEU A 38 -3.88 -13.14 2.68
C LEU A 38 -2.72 -12.64 1.79
N ARG A 39 -2.99 -12.11 0.59
CA ARG A 39 -1.93 -11.60 -0.31
C ARG A 39 -1.29 -10.33 0.21
N ILE A 40 -2.08 -9.48 0.86
CA ILE A 40 -1.61 -8.26 1.51
C ILE A 40 -0.79 -8.62 2.75
N GLU A 41 -1.23 -9.63 3.49
CA GLU A 41 -0.49 -10.17 4.63
C GLU A 41 0.88 -10.73 4.22
N GLN A 42 0.95 -11.50 3.12
CA GLN A 42 2.21 -11.99 2.57
C GLN A 42 3.14 -10.87 2.12
N ALA A 43 2.60 -9.82 1.50
CA ALA A 43 3.37 -8.63 1.14
C ALA A 43 3.93 -7.93 2.38
N ALA A 44 3.14 -7.77 3.44
CA ALA A 44 3.62 -7.20 4.70
C ALA A 44 4.73 -8.04 5.35
N ASP A 45 4.60 -9.37 5.32
CA ASP A 45 5.63 -10.27 5.83
C ASP A 45 6.94 -10.13 5.04
N PHE A 46 6.88 -10.00 3.71
CA PHE A 46 8.04 -9.68 2.89
C PHE A 46 8.69 -8.34 3.29
N LEU A 47 7.91 -7.27 3.42
CA LEU A 47 8.44 -5.95 3.83
C LEU A 47 9.15 -6.00 5.19
N ARG A 48 8.60 -6.78 6.14
CA ARG A 48 9.17 -6.98 7.46
C ARG A 48 10.47 -7.79 7.41
N GLN A 49 10.44 -8.94 6.74
CA GLN A 49 11.56 -9.87 6.64
C GLN A 49 12.76 -9.25 5.95
N ASP A 50 12.53 -8.49 4.87
CA ASP A 50 13.61 -7.80 4.16
C ASP A 50 14.03 -6.49 4.84
N GLY A 51 13.41 -6.10 5.95
CA GLY A 51 13.79 -4.90 6.69
C GLY A 51 13.61 -3.62 5.86
N ILE A 52 12.53 -3.54 5.08
CA ILE A 52 12.21 -2.36 4.27
C ILE A 52 11.98 -1.15 5.19
N ASP A 53 12.44 0.02 4.74
CA ASP A 53 12.25 1.29 5.44
C ASP A 53 11.02 2.05 4.92
N ILE A 54 10.79 2.03 3.60
CA ILE A 54 9.69 2.71 2.93
C ILE A 54 9.14 1.80 1.82
N ALA A 55 7.83 1.59 1.76
CA ALA A 55 7.19 0.93 0.63
C ALA A 55 6.22 1.87 -0.07
N LEU A 56 6.37 1.98 -1.39
CA LEU A 56 5.50 2.73 -2.31
C LEU A 56 4.56 1.73 -2.98
N LEU A 57 3.26 1.94 -2.83
CA LEU A 57 2.22 0.96 -3.13
C LEU A 57 1.30 1.48 -4.23
N CYS A 58 1.03 0.62 -5.22
CA CYS A 58 0.04 0.86 -6.26
C CYS A 58 -1.10 -0.16 -6.18
N GLU A 59 -2.27 0.24 -6.69
CA GLU A 59 -3.50 -0.59 -6.75
C GLU A 59 -3.95 -1.15 -5.39
N VAL A 60 -3.74 -0.39 -4.31
CA VAL A 60 -4.22 -0.75 -2.97
C VAL A 60 -5.67 -0.33 -2.75
N GLU A 61 -6.39 -1.09 -1.94
CA GLU A 61 -7.77 -0.80 -1.55
C GLU A 61 -7.87 -0.12 -0.17
N GLY A 62 -8.57 1.01 -0.09
CA GLY A 62 -8.80 1.78 1.13
C GLY A 62 -10.11 1.44 1.86
N GLY A 63 -10.54 0.18 1.87
CA GLY A 63 -11.72 -0.24 2.65
C GLY A 63 -13.07 -0.24 1.91
N SER A 64 -13.11 -0.67 0.65
CA SER A 64 -14.39 -0.84 -0.07
C SER A 64 -15.10 -2.17 0.25
N ARG A 65 -16.33 -2.36 -0.24
CA ARG A 65 -17.00 -3.67 -0.17
C ARG A 65 -16.18 -4.80 -0.84
N ARG A 66 -15.43 -4.49 -1.90
CA ARG A 66 -14.58 -5.46 -2.62
C ARG A 66 -13.40 -5.94 -1.77
N SER A 67 -12.91 -5.11 -0.85
CA SER A 67 -11.90 -5.49 0.13
C SER A 67 -12.47 -6.00 1.46
N ARG A 68 -13.78 -6.29 1.57
CA ARG A 68 -14.46 -6.58 2.85
C ARG A 68 -14.27 -5.46 3.89
N ARG A 69 -14.18 -4.20 3.45
CA ARG A 69 -13.87 -3.02 4.26
C ARG A 69 -12.48 -3.05 4.91
N VAL A 70 -11.57 -3.86 4.38
CA VAL A 70 -10.16 -3.85 4.79
C VAL A 70 -9.46 -2.68 4.11
N ASP A 71 -8.86 -1.81 4.92
CA ASP A 71 -7.84 -0.86 4.49
C ASP A 71 -6.51 -1.60 4.35
N GLN A 72 -6.09 -1.82 3.11
CA GLN A 72 -4.90 -2.60 2.81
C GLN A 72 -3.62 -1.87 3.23
N VAL A 73 -3.62 -0.53 3.22
CA VAL A 73 -2.47 0.27 3.65
C VAL A 73 -2.30 0.16 5.16
N ASP A 74 -3.40 0.24 5.91
CA ASP A 74 -3.38 0.04 7.36
C ASP A 74 -2.93 -1.37 7.74
N LEU A 75 -3.47 -2.40 7.08
CA LEU A 75 -3.05 -3.79 7.30
C LEU A 75 -1.54 -3.98 7.01
N LEU A 76 -1.04 -3.43 5.91
CA LEU A 76 0.38 -3.49 5.57
C LEU A 76 1.23 -2.83 6.65
N ALA A 77 0.87 -1.62 7.07
CA ALA A 77 1.56 -0.88 8.11
C ALA A 77 1.65 -1.69 9.42
N GLN A 78 0.51 -2.18 9.90
CA GLN A 78 0.42 -2.95 11.15
C GLN A 78 1.28 -4.22 11.10
N ARG A 79 1.15 -5.03 10.05
CA ARG A 79 1.83 -6.33 9.97
C ARG A 79 3.32 -6.22 9.60
N SER A 80 3.71 -5.21 8.82
CA SER A 80 5.12 -4.97 8.48
C SER A 80 5.91 -4.26 9.59
N GLY A 81 5.22 -3.63 10.54
CA GLY A 81 5.82 -2.80 11.59
C GLY A 81 6.22 -1.39 11.11
N LEU A 82 5.78 -0.99 9.92
CA LEU A 82 5.94 0.36 9.37
C LEU A 82 4.86 1.26 9.95
N ARG A 83 5.24 2.21 10.81
CA ARG A 83 4.29 2.98 11.64
C ARG A 83 3.52 4.03 10.86
N GLU A 84 4.18 4.64 9.90
CA GLU A 84 3.66 5.78 9.16
C GLU A 84 3.00 5.29 7.89
N ARG A 85 1.84 5.86 7.56
CA ARG A 85 1.08 5.46 6.39
C ARG A 85 0.30 6.59 5.78
N LEU A 86 0.23 6.61 4.45
CA LEU A 86 -0.61 7.50 3.68
C LEU A 86 -1.35 6.71 2.61
N TYR A 87 -2.61 7.04 2.39
CA TYR A 87 -3.42 6.49 1.32
C TYR A 87 -3.91 7.62 0.41
N PHE A 88 -3.81 7.40 -0.89
CA PHE A 88 -4.14 8.36 -1.94
C PHE A 88 -5.17 7.73 -2.86
N PRO A 89 -6.47 8.01 -2.68
CA PRO A 89 -7.52 7.50 -3.56
C PRO A 89 -7.28 7.98 -4.99
N THR A 90 -7.34 7.08 -5.96
CA THR A 90 -7.21 7.38 -7.39
C THR A 90 -8.50 7.07 -8.15
N HIS A 91 -9.22 6.03 -7.73
CA HIS A 91 -10.46 5.62 -8.36
C HIS A 91 -11.48 5.15 -7.32
N ILE A 92 -12.57 5.90 -7.19
CA ILE A 92 -13.67 5.62 -6.26
C ILE A 92 -14.94 5.36 -7.07
N VAL A 93 -15.54 4.17 -6.91
CA VAL A 93 -16.84 3.83 -7.51
C VAL A 93 -17.83 3.50 -6.41
N GLY A 94 -18.57 4.52 -5.98
CA GLY A 94 -19.53 4.44 -4.88
C GLY A 94 -18.92 3.80 -3.63
N ARG A 95 -19.60 2.81 -3.05
CA ARG A 95 -19.08 2.03 -1.91
C ARG A 95 -18.37 0.72 -2.32
N ARG A 96 -18.23 0.47 -3.63
CA ARG A 96 -17.80 -0.83 -4.16
C ARG A 96 -16.30 -0.90 -4.44
N VAL A 97 -15.69 0.19 -4.88
CA VAL A 97 -14.26 0.29 -5.20
C VAL A 97 -13.71 1.55 -4.56
N ASN A 98 -12.58 1.41 -3.86
CA ASN A 98 -11.78 2.50 -3.34
C ASN A 98 -10.33 2.13 -3.58
N GLN A 99 -9.88 2.31 -4.82
CA GLN A 99 -8.53 1.96 -5.26
C GLN A 99 -7.66 3.21 -5.24
N GLY A 100 -6.39 3.03 -4.86
CA GLY A 100 -5.46 4.13 -4.72
C GLY A 100 -4.00 3.70 -4.73
N ASN A 101 -3.15 4.71 -4.55
CA ASN A 101 -1.76 4.52 -4.17
C ASN A 101 -1.65 4.56 -2.63
N GLY A 102 -0.55 4.03 -2.11
CA GLY A 102 -0.25 4.08 -0.69
C GLY A 102 1.24 4.23 -0.42
N ILE A 103 1.56 4.72 0.77
CA ILE A 103 2.93 4.75 1.28
C ILE A 103 2.87 4.18 2.69
N VAL A 104 3.79 3.27 3.01
CA VAL A 104 4.06 2.84 4.39
C VAL A 104 5.53 3.05 4.69
N SER A 105 5.86 3.57 5.88
CA SER A 105 7.19 4.07 6.19
C SER A 105 7.56 3.86 7.66
N ARG A 106 8.85 3.66 7.93
CA ARG A 106 9.44 3.76 9.28
C ARG A 106 9.61 5.20 9.74
N PHE A 107 9.74 6.12 8.80
CA PHE A 107 10.03 7.53 9.05
C PHE A 107 8.75 8.35 9.00
N PRO A 108 8.63 9.39 9.85
CA PRO A 108 7.54 10.35 9.81
C PRO A 108 7.28 10.85 8.40
N LEU A 109 6.04 10.72 7.94
CA LEU A 109 5.59 11.25 6.66
C LEU A 109 4.96 12.62 6.89
N ARG A 110 5.31 13.58 6.05
CA ARG A 110 4.77 14.94 6.02
C ARG A 110 4.47 15.32 4.59
N TYR A 111 3.77 16.44 4.42
CA TYR A 111 3.42 17.04 3.13
C TYR A 111 2.88 16.03 2.12
N ARG A 112 1.56 15.96 1.94
CA ARG A 112 0.96 15.01 0.99
C ARG A 112 0.35 15.77 -0.18
N ALA A 113 0.63 15.30 -1.40
CA ALA A 113 -0.02 15.78 -2.61
C ALA A 113 -0.40 14.61 -3.51
N ASN A 114 -1.45 14.80 -4.30
CA ASN A 114 -1.89 13.80 -5.28
C ASN A 114 -2.22 14.51 -6.59
N HIS A 115 -1.35 14.33 -7.57
CA HIS A 115 -1.38 15.08 -8.82
C HIS A 115 -2.04 14.21 -9.89
N ALA A 116 -3.16 14.68 -10.44
CA ALA A 116 -3.77 14.01 -11.59
C ALA A 116 -2.82 14.09 -12.80
N LEU A 117 -2.58 12.95 -13.43
CA LEU A 117 -1.74 12.86 -14.62
C LEU A 117 -2.60 13.01 -15.88
N PRO A 118 -2.12 13.73 -16.91
CA PRO A 118 -2.85 13.87 -18.16
C PRO A 118 -3.00 12.51 -18.86
N GLY A 119 -4.16 12.27 -19.46
CA GLY A 119 -4.41 11.04 -20.22
C GLY A 119 -5.89 10.82 -20.53
N HIS A 120 -6.16 9.77 -21.31
CA HIS A 120 -7.51 9.31 -21.63
C HIS A 120 -7.73 7.92 -21.00
N GLY A 121 -8.94 7.65 -20.50
CA GLY A 121 -9.30 6.37 -19.89
C GLY A 121 -9.29 6.40 -18.35
N GLU A 122 -8.79 5.34 -17.72
CA GLU A 122 -8.73 5.24 -16.25
C GLU A 122 -7.82 6.34 -15.66
N PRO A 123 -8.28 7.11 -14.66
CA PRO A 123 -7.52 8.22 -14.13
C PRO A 123 -6.23 7.74 -13.44
N ARG A 124 -5.12 8.44 -13.71
CA ARG A 124 -3.80 8.16 -13.15
C ARG A 124 -3.35 9.32 -12.29
N PHE A 125 -2.61 9.01 -11.23
CA PHE A 125 -2.12 10.01 -10.29
C PHE A 125 -0.67 9.74 -9.90
N LEU A 126 0.10 10.83 -9.75
CA LEU A 126 1.37 10.84 -9.04
C LEU A 126 1.10 11.25 -7.59
N SER A 127 1.32 10.33 -6.65
CA SER A 127 1.17 10.58 -5.22
C SER A 127 2.52 10.92 -4.61
N GLU A 128 2.56 12.00 -3.85
CA GLU A 128 3.77 12.59 -3.30
C GLU A 128 3.67 12.67 -1.77
N ALA A 129 4.79 12.35 -1.10
CA ALA A 129 4.98 12.59 0.32
C ALA A 129 6.45 12.88 0.64
N GLU A 130 6.69 13.65 1.70
CA GLU A 130 8.02 13.87 2.24
C GLU A 130 8.27 12.96 3.45
N ALA A 131 9.37 12.21 3.42
CA ALA A 131 9.81 11.40 4.55
C ALA A 131 10.96 12.09 5.29
N ARG A 132 10.80 12.30 6.60
CA ARG A 132 11.87 12.89 7.43
C ARG A 132 12.88 11.81 7.82
N LEU A 133 13.99 11.75 7.07
CA LEU A 133 15.11 10.87 7.38
C LEU A 133 15.94 11.48 8.52
N GLY A 134 16.04 10.77 9.65
CA GLY A 134 16.82 11.18 10.81
C GLY A 134 16.99 10.00 11.76
N ALA A 135 18.05 10.01 12.57
CA ALA A 135 18.29 8.97 13.56
C ALA A 135 17.02 8.75 14.37
N SER A 136 16.51 7.52 14.41
CA SER A 136 15.57 7.08 15.43
C SER A 136 16.04 7.69 16.74
N ALA A 137 15.12 8.34 17.47
CA ALA A 137 15.38 8.87 18.79
C ALA A 137 16.32 7.91 19.53
N CYS A 138 17.54 8.36 19.84
CA CYS A 138 18.30 7.78 20.94
C CYS A 138 17.30 7.74 22.09
N GLY A 139 16.89 6.54 22.48
CA GLY A 139 16.10 6.36 23.68
C GLY A 139 16.91 7.00 24.80
N CYS A 140 16.48 8.17 25.25
CA CYS A 140 16.86 8.67 26.55
C CYS A 140 16.43 7.58 27.53
N SER A 141 17.40 6.77 27.97
CA SER A 141 17.30 6.11 29.25
C SER A 141 17.11 7.22 30.27
N SER A 142 15.92 7.30 30.85
CA SER A 142 15.66 8.15 32.00
C SER A 142 16.72 7.88 33.07
N PRO A 143 17.42 8.90 33.59
CA PRO A 143 18.13 8.73 34.84
C PRO A 143 17.09 8.55 35.95
N ILE A 144 17.19 7.38 36.60
CA ILE A 144 16.73 6.97 37.95
C ILE A 144 15.55 7.75 38.53
#